data_AF-A0A7W1AKB9-F1
#
_entry.id   AF-A0A7W1AKB9-F1
#
_cell.length_a   1.000
_cell.length_b   1.000
_cell.length_c   1.000
_cell.angle_alpha   90.00
_cell.angle_beta   90.00
_cell.angle_gamma   90.00
#
_symmetry.space_group_name_H-M   'P 1'
#
loop_
_entity.id
_entity.type
_entity.pdbx_description
1 polymer ?
#
loop_
_entity_poly.entity_id
_entity_poly.type
_entity_poly.pdbx_seq_one_letter_code
_entity_poly.pdbx_strand_id
1 'polypeptide(L)'
;MRATWLTDIHLNFLRPLALKAFYDRVKEEQPDALLITGDIAEGDSVAKYVSEMAEQIAPVYFVLGNHDYYRANIRVVRGDIPRASKRATYMPAVPPIKLTPEITMVGVDGWGDARCGDLASTVQLSDWNLIEDFKKTKTDRDARNEQLMRLGAAEARLLTDKLAAVEQTPELLVLTHVPPYPEACVYDGEQSGPAWTPWFTCIATGEVLDAYAKSHPAQRITVLCGHSHGIGSYQRLPNLEVKTGGWPPHVEGYGNPIVQATFEI
;
A
#
# COMPACT_ATOMS: atom_id res chain seq x y z
N MET A 1 -16.54 11.60 -9.87
CA MET A 1 -16.53 10.47 -8.91
C MET A 1 -15.63 10.87 -7.77
N ARG A 2 -16.06 10.69 -6.53
CA ARG A 2 -15.28 11.01 -5.32
C ARG A 2 -14.56 9.78 -4.82
N ALA A 3 -13.23 9.75 -4.94
CA ALA A 3 -12.41 8.65 -4.44
C ALA A 3 -11.64 9.08 -3.19
N THR A 4 -11.95 8.46 -2.05
CA THR A 4 -11.28 8.76 -0.78
C THR A 4 -10.18 7.74 -0.51
N TRP A 5 -8.97 8.22 -0.28
CA TRP A 5 -7.78 7.42 -0.07
C TRP A 5 -7.41 7.30 1.42
N LEU A 6 -7.15 6.06 1.83
CA LEU A 6 -6.76 5.65 3.17
C LEU A 6 -5.48 4.80 3.10
N THR A 7 -4.67 4.87 4.14
CA THR A 7 -3.50 4.00 4.33
C THR A 7 -3.16 3.95 5.81
N ASP A 8 -2.55 2.86 6.26
CA ASP A 8 -2.01 2.72 7.63
C ASP A 8 -3.08 3.03 8.69
N ILE A 9 -4.32 2.59 8.43
CA ILE A 9 -5.47 2.93 9.27
C ILE A 9 -5.58 2.04 10.52
N HIS A 10 -4.92 0.88 10.52
CA HIS A 10 -4.81 -0.08 11.63
C HIS A 10 -6.04 -0.13 12.56
N LEU A 11 -7.19 -0.46 11.98
CA LEU A 11 -8.50 -0.39 12.62
C LEU A 11 -8.66 -1.28 13.86
N ASN A 12 -7.81 -2.30 13.99
CA ASN A 12 -7.74 -3.18 15.15
C ASN A 12 -7.31 -2.46 16.45
N PHE A 13 -6.67 -1.29 16.38
CA PHE A 13 -6.35 -0.50 17.58
C PHE A 13 -7.51 0.37 18.08
N LEU A 14 -8.58 0.52 17.29
CA LEU A 14 -9.68 1.41 17.63
C LEU A 14 -10.72 0.69 18.49
N ARG A 15 -11.09 1.33 19.62
CA ARG A 15 -12.27 0.94 20.40
C ARG A 15 -13.56 1.24 19.61
N PRO A 16 -14.70 0.59 19.91
CA PRO A 16 -15.92 0.71 19.10
C PRO A 16 -16.40 2.14 18.82
N LEU A 17 -16.33 3.04 19.81
CA LEU A 17 -16.71 4.45 19.62
C LEU A 17 -15.74 5.21 18.71
N ALA A 18 -14.44 4.96 18.83
CA ALA A 18 -13.43 5.58 17.98
C ALA A 18 -13.52 5.06 16.54
N LEU A 19 -13.75 3.75 16.36
CA LEU A 19 -13.98 3.15 15.05
C LEU A 19 -15.19 3.77 14.35
N LYS A 20 -16.31 3.89 15.08
CA LYS A 20 -17.51 4.56 14.54
C LYS A 20 -17.22 6.01 14.15
N ALA A 21 -16.55 6.77 15.02
CA ALA A 21 -16.21 8.16 14.73
C ALA A 21 -15.30 8.29 13.50
N PHE A 22 -14.36 7.36 13.31
CA PHE A 22 -13.54 7.31 12.11
C PHE A 22 -14.37 7.00 10.86
N TYR A 23 -15.25 6.00 10.90
CA TYR A 23 -16.15 5.70 9.78
C TYR A 23 -17.08 6.86 9.44
N ASP A 24 -17.60 7.58 10.43
CA ASP A 24 -18.42 8.76 10.21
C ASP A 24 -17.61 9.86 9.49
N ARG A 25 -16.35 10.08 9.88
CA ARG A 25 -15.44 11.02 9.19
C ARG A 25 -15.17 10.61 7.74
N VAL A 26 -14.96 9.32 7.47
CA VAL A 26 -14.80 8.83 6.08
C VAL A 26 -16.10 9.03 5.28
N LYS A 27 -17.28 8.89 5.90
CA LYS A 27 -18.57 9.14 5.23
C LYS A 27 -18.82 10.63 4.96
N GLU A 28 -18.31 11.52 5.80
CA GLU A 28 -18.40 12.98 5.60
C GLU A 28 -17.71 13.43 4.30
N GLU A 29 -16.68 12.69 3.86
CA GLU A 29 -16.03 12.89 2.55
C GLU A 29 -16.94 12.53 1.37
N GLN A 30 -18.08 11.88 1.61
CA GLN A 30 -19.03 11.40 0.62
C GLN A 30 -18.36 10.60 -0.52
N PRO A 31 -17.61 9.52 -0.20
CA PRO A 31 -16.92 8.74 -1.20
C PRO A 31 -17.88 7.94 -2.08
N ASP A 32 -17.65 7.99 -3.39
CA ASP A 32 -18.18 7.00 -4.35
C ASP A 32 -17.34 5.72 -4.34
N ALA A 33 -16.06 5.80 -3.97
CA ALA A 33 -15.18 4.66 -3.70
C ALA A 33 -14.12 4.97 -2.64
N LEU A 34 -13.66 3.90 -1.99
CA LEU A 34 -12.51 3.92 -1.10
C LEU A 34 -11.31 3.27 -1.81
N LEU A 35 -10.16 3.93 -1.72
CA LEU A 35 -8.87 3.42 -2.17
C LEU A 35 -8.02 3.17 -0.92
N ILE A 36 -7.56 1.94 -0.68
CA ILE A 36 -6.83 1.62 0.56
C ILE A 36 -5.48 0.99 0.23
N THR A 37 -4.39 1.63 0.66
CA THR A 37 -3.03 1.21 0.32
C THR A 37 -2.33 0.44 1.43
N GLY A 38 -3.06 -0.48 2.07
CA GLY A 38 -2.51 -1.41 3.06
C GLY A 38 -2.56 -0.93 4.52
N ASP A 39 -2.10 -1.81 5.39
CA ASP A 39 -2.08 -1.68 6.85
C ASP A 39 -3.44 -1.27 7.43
N ILE A 40 -4.42 -2.12 7.09
CA ILE A 40 -5.82 -1.97 7.44
C ILE A 40 -6.06 -2.50 8.86
N ALA A 41 -5.52 -3.68 9.18
CA ALA A 41 -5.62 -4.34 10.48
C ALA A 41 -4.54 -5.43 10.64
N GLU A 42 -4.89 -6.59 11.22
CA GLU A 42 -4.03 -7.78 11.29
C GLU A 42 -4.68 -8.96 10.53
N GLY A 43 -3.92 -10.05 10.29
CA GLY A 43 -4.34 -11.14 9.42
C GLY A 43 -5.64 -11.86 9.83
N ASP A 44 -6.03 -11.82 11.10
CA ASP A 44 -7.26 -12.40 11.60
C ASP A 44 -8.49 -11.46 11.51
N SER A 45 -8.28 -10.18 11.20
CA SER A 45 -9.31 -9.14 11.32
C SER A 45 -9.43 -8.24 10.09
N VAL A 46 -8.42 -8.21 9.21
CA VAL A 46 -8.42 -7.38 7.99
C VAL A 46 -9.66 -7.63 7.11
N ALA A 47 -10.05 -8.88 6.89
CA ALA A 47 -11.22 -9.21 6.08
C ALA A 47 -12.52 -8.63 6.65
N LYS A 48 -12.68 -8.65 7.98
CA LYS A 48 -13.83 -8.07 8.67
C LYS A 48 -13.91 -6.56 8.42
N TYR A 49 -12.82 -5.83 8.66
CA TYR A 49 -12.81 -4.37 8.53
C TYR A 49 -13.00 -3.92 7.07
N VAL A 50 -12.40 -4.63 6.11
CA VAL A 50 -12.65 -4.38 4.68
C VAL A 50 -14.13 -4.56 4.34
N SER A 51 -14.77 -5.64 4.83
CA SER A 51 -16.21 -5.86 4.60
C SER A 51 -17.06 -4.77 5.23
N GLU A 52 -16.77 -4.38 6.46
CA GLU A 52 -17.50 -3.32 7.17
C GLU A 52 -17.44 -1.99 6.41
N MET A 53 -16.27 -1.56 5.96
CA MET A 53 -16.13 -0.33 5.17
C MET A 53 -16.87 -0.44 3.83
N ALA A 54 -16.74 -1.56 3.13
CA ALA A 54 -17.39 -1.80 1.85
C ALA A 54 -18.93 -1.81 1.93
N GLU A 55 -19.47 -2.28 3.05
CA GLU A 55 -20.91 -2.34 3.28
C GLU A 55 -21.48 -1.00 3.77
N GLN A 56 -20.77 -0.33 4.68
CA GLN A 56 -21.28 0.85 5.38
C GLN A 56 -20.96 2.17 4.71
N ILE A 57 -19.91 2.23 3.88
CA ILE A 57 -19.36 3.48 3.34
C ILE A 57 -19.49 3.49 1.81
N ALA A 58 -18.58 2.83 1.09
CA ALA A 58 -18.53 2.81 -0.37
C ALA A 58 -17.74 1.58 -0.85
N PRO A 59 -17.84 1.17 -2.13
CA PRO A 59 -17.01 0.10 -2.67
C PRO A 59 -15.51 0.34 -2.41
N VAL A 60 -14.80 -0.70 -2.02
CA VAL A 60 -13.40 -0.63 -1.58
C VAL A 60 -12.50 -1.25 -2.65
N TYR A 61 -11.47 -0.54 -3.08
CA TYR A 61 -10.37 -1.05 -3.89
C TYR A 61 -9.10 -0.95 -3.08
N PHE A 62 -8.43 -2.09 -2.86
CA PHE A 62 -7.37 -2.12 -1.87
C PHE A 62 -6.23 -3.08 -2.21
N VAL A 63 -5.08 -2.78 -1.61
CA VAL A 63 -3.93 -3.67 -1.48
C VAL A 63 -3.67 -3.90 0.01
N LEU A 64 -2.88 -4.92 0.34
CA LEU A 64 -2.52 -5.25 1.71
C LEU A 64 -1.14 -4.70 2.07
N GLY A 65 -0.96 -4.35 3.34
CA GLY A 65 0.33 -4.02 3.92
C GLY A 65 0.91 -5.15 4.77
N ASN A 66 2.07 -4.91 5.39
CA ASN A 66 2.73 -5.92 6.22
C ASN A 66 1.94 -6.25 7.49
N HIS A 67 1.26 -5.29 8.12
CA HIS A 67 0.45 -5.53 9.32
C HIS A 67 -0.74 -6.45 9.00
N ASP A 68 -1.30 -6.36 7.82
CA ASP A 68 -2.41 -7.22 7.38
C ASP A 68 -2.01 -8.71 7.32
N TYR A 69 -0.73 -9.03 7.41
CA TYR A 69 -0.20 -10.40 7.49
C TYR A 69 0.21 -10.84 8.89
N TYR A 70 0.14 -9.95 9.90
CA TYR A 70 0.54 -10.29 11.25
C TYR A 70 -0.27 -11.45 11.81
N ARG A 71 0.44 -12.36 12.49
CA ARG A 71 -0.05 -13.61 13.10
C ARG A 71 -0.60 -14.61 12.09
N ALA A 72 -0.34 -14.41 10.80
CA ALA A 72 -0.82 -15.24 9.72
C ALA A 72 0.31 -15.57 8.72
N ASN A 73 -0.03 -16.39 7.74
CA ASN A 73 0.81 -16.67 6.58
C ASN A 73 0.34 -15.83 5.38
N ILE A 74 1.28 -15.25 4.64
CA ILE A 74 1.01 -14.35 3.51
C ILE A 74 0.07 -15.02 2.49
N ARG A 75 0.37 -16.27 2.11
CA ARG A 75 -0.44 -17.01 1.12
C ARG A 75 -1.86 -17.27 1.61
N VAL A 76 -2.05 -17.52 2.91
CA VAL A 76 -3.37 -17.77 3.49
C VAL A 76 -4.22 -16.50 3.42
N VAL A 77 -3.69 -15.37 3.91
CA VAL A 77 -4.41 -14.09 3.88
C VAL A 77 -4.77 -13.69 2.44
N ARG A 78 -3.83 -13.80 1.50
CA ARG A 78 -4.09 -13.54 0.06
C ARG A 78 -5.16 -14.44 -0.55
N GLY A 79 -5.30 -15.67 -0.05
CA GLY A 79 -6.31 -16.63 -0.50
C GLY A 79 -7.71 -16.33 0.03
N ASP A 80 -7.80 -15.76 1.23
CA ASP A 80 -9.06 -15.49 1.93
C ASP A 80 -9.63 -14.11 1.60
N ILE A 81 -8.76 -13.10 1.47
CA ILE A 81 -9.17 -11.70 1.32
C ILE A 81 -10.07 -11.39 0.11
N PRO A 82 -9.95 -12.05 -1.07
CA PRO A 82 -10.84 -11.78 -2.20
C PRO A 82 -12.31 -12.14 -1.92
N ARG A 83 -12.57 -12.90 -0.85
CA ARG A 83 -13.91 -13.34 -0.44
C ARG A 83 -14.51 -12.48 0.66
N ALA A 84 -13.78 -11.47 1.15
CA ALA A 84 -14.20 -10.63 2.27
C ALA A 84 -15.56 -9.94 2.01
N SER A 85 -15.73 -9.34 0.83
CA SER A 85 -17.00 -8.71 0.43
C SER A 85 -17.13 -8.63 -1.07
N LYS A 86 -18.37 -8.69 -1.60
CA LYS A 86 -18.65 -8.44 -3.03
C LYS A 86 -18.47 -6.98 -3.44
N ARG A 87 -18.43 -6.06 -2.46
CA ARG A 87 -18.17 -4.63 -2.67
C ARG A 87 -16.71 -4.26 -2.38
N ALA A 88 -15.85 -5.24 -2.12
CA ALA A 88 -14.42 -5.04 -1.91
C ALA A 88 -13.62 -5.76 -3.00
N THR A 89 -12.62 -5.09 -3.54
CA THR A 89 -11.77 -5.58 -4.62
C THR A 89 -10.31 -5.56 -4.18
N TYR A 90 -9.76 -6.74 -3.93
CA TYR A 90 -8.33 -6.92 -3.70
C TYR A 90 -7.59 -6.80 -5.03
N MET A 91 -6.97 -5.64 -5.27
CA MET A 91 -6.40 -5.24 -6.55
C MET A 91 -5.34 -6.19 -7.13
N PRO A 92 -4.49 -6.86 -6.32
CA PRO A 92 -3.54 -7.83 -6.83
C PRO A 92 -4.21 -9.04 -7.50
N ALA A 93 -5.43 -9.43 -7.09
CA ALA A 93 -6.13 -10.61 -7.58
C ALA A 93 -7.00 -10.37 -8.84
N VAL A 94 -7.08 -9.15 -9.34
CA VAL A 94 -7.91 -8.78 -10.50
C VAL A 94 -7.08 -8.15 -11.63
N PRO A 95 -7.53 -8.18 -12.90
CA PRO A 95 -6.90 -7.40 -13.96
C PRO A 95 -7.01 -5.87 -13.69
N PRO A 96 -6.33 -5.02 -14.47
CA PRO A 96 -6.55 -3.58 -14.41
C PRO A 96 -8.04 -3.22 -14.48
N ILE A 97 -8.45 -2.24 -13.68
CA ILE A 97 -9.84 -1.79 -13.61
C ILE A 97 -9.93 -0.40 -14.21
N LYS A 98 -10.79 -0.23 -15.21
CA LYS A 98 -11.17 1.09 -15.69
C LYS A 98 -12.11 1.73 -14.68
N LEU A 99 -11.57 2.63 -13.85
CA LEU A 99 -12.28 3.27 -12.75
C LEU A 99 -13.25 4.33 -13.29
N THR A 100 -12.78 5.11 -14.27
CA THR A 100 -13.56 6.10 -15.03
C THR A 100 -13.19 6.00 -16.51
N PRO A 101 -13.86 6.71 -17.44
CA PRO A 101 -13.41 6.77 -18.83
C PRO A 101 -11.95 7.21 -19.01
N GLU A 102 -11.42 7.98 -18.05
CA GLU A 102 -10.13 8.67 -18.11
C GLU A 102 -9.06 8.00 -17.24
N ILE A 103 -9.44 7.18 -16.26
CA ILE A 103 -8.53 6.58 -15.27
C ILE A 103 -8.64 5.05 -15.29
N THR A 104 -7.51 4.41 -15.52
CA THR A 104 -7.31 2.99 -15.23
C THR A 104 -6.58 2.85 -13.90
N MET A 105 -6.95 1.85 -13.11
CA MET A 105 -6.33 1.54 -11.83
C MET A 105 -5.72 0.15 -11.83
N VAL A 106 -4.53 0.03 -11.26
CA VAL A 106 -3.84 -1.23 -10.98
C VAL A 106 -3.37 -1.24 -9.53
N GLY A 107 -3.09 -2.42 -8.97
CA GLY A 107 -2.49 -2.51 -7.66
C GLY A 107 -1.74 -3.81 -7.39
N VAL A 108 -0.69 -3.67 -6.57
CA VAL A 108 0.15 -4.74 -6.02
C VAL A 108 0.41 -4.42 -4.56
N ASP A 109 0.65 -5.41 -3.68
CA ASP A 109 0.85 -5.10 -2.26
C ASP A 109 2.13 -4.32 -2.06
N GLY A 110 3.23 -4.76 -2.66
CA GLY A 110 4.56 -4.22 -2.39
C GLY A 110 5.21 -4.81 -1.14
N TRP A 111 6.54 -4.75 -1.08
CA TRP A 111 7.36 -5.24 0.04
C TRP A 111 8.68 -4.48 0.08
N GLY A 112 9.19 -4.18 1.28
CA GLY A 112 10.59 -3.79 1.44
C GLY A 112 11.49 -4.88 0.86
N ASP A 113 12.36 -4.54 -0.10
CA ASP A 113 13.02 -5.55 -0.92
C ASP A 113 14.53 -5.70 -0.67
N ALA A 114 15.08 -4.99 0.32
CA ALA A 114 16.49 -5.06 0.71
C ALA A 114 17.47 -4.75 -0.46
N ARG A 115 17.07 -3.89 -1.42
CA ARG A 115 17.91 -3.49 -2.56
C ARG A 115 18.52 -2.09 -2.46
N CYS A 116 18.24 -1.36 -1.39
CA CYS A 116 18.79 -0.02 -1.13
C CYS A 116 19.08 0.18 0.36
N GLY A 117 19.77 1.28 0.69
CA GLY A 117 20.08 1.66 2.06
C GLY A 117 21.17 0.81 2.71
N ASP A 118 21.16 0.78 4.03
CA ASP A 118 22.10 0.04 4.86
C ASP A 118 21.54 -1.33 5.24
N LEU A 119 21.94 -2.38 4.51
CA LEU A 119 21.56 -3.76 4.79
C LEU A 119 22.18 -4.31 6.09
N ALA A 120 23.16 -3.61 6.67
CA ALA A 120 23.74 -3.94 7.96
C ALA A 120 22.97 -3.32 9.14
N SER A 121 21.93 -2.50 8.85
CA SER A 121 21.08 -1.85 9.85
C SER A 121 20.60 -2.81 10.94
N THR A 122 20.61 -2.32 12.17
CA THR A 122 20.14 -3.07 13.35
C THR A 122 18.64 -2.90 13.60
N VAL A 123 17.94 -2.11 12.78
CA VAL A 123 16.47 -1.95 12.86
C VAL A 123 15.81 -3.32 12.83
N GLN A 124 14.90 -3.56 13.77
CA GLN A 124 14.12 -4.78 13.86
C GLN A 124 12.66 -4.48 13.57
N LEU A 125 12.09 -5.18 12.60
CA LEU A 125 10.67 -5.09 12.30
C LEU A 125 9.88 -6.17 13.01
N SER A 126 8.66 -5.80 13.43
CA SER A 126 7.68 -6.73 13.96
C SER A 126 7.29 -7.79 12.93
N ASP A 127 7.32 -7.46 11.64
CA ASP A 127 7.14 -8.35 10.49
C ASP A 127 7.84 -9.70 10.67
N TRP A 128 9.12 -9.67 11.02
CA TRP A 128 9.97 -10.87 11.09
C TRP A 128 9.64 -11.77 12.28
N ASN A 129 8.85 -11.25 13.22
CA ASN A 129 8.38 -11.96 14.40
C ASN A 129 6.93 -12.43 14.25
N LEU A 130 6.09 -11.59 13.64
CA LEU A 130 4.64 -11.76 13.65
C LEU A 130 4.13 -12.43 12.38
N ILE A 131 4.83 -12.32 11.25
CA ILE A 131 4.42 -12.96 10.00
C ILE A 131 5.07 -14.34 9.92
N GLU A 132 4.24 -15.36 9.71
CA GLU A 132 4.68 -16.76 9.76
C GLU A 132 5.79 -17.08 8.75
N ASP A 133 5.74 -16.47 7.58
CA ASP A 133 6.70 -16.67 6.49
C ASP A 133 8.14 -16.30 6.89
N PHE A 134 8.35 -15.40 7.86
CA PHE A 134 9.69 -15.00 8.31
C PHE A 134 10.22 -15.77 9.51
N LYS A 135 9.44 -16.67 10.13
CA LYS A 135 9.87 -17.44 11.32
C LYS A 135 11.20 -18.17 11.12
N LYS A 136 11.45 -18.68 9.91
CA LYS A 136 12.68 -19.41 9.56
C LYS A 136 13.88 -18.52 9.26
N THR A 137 13.65 -17.25 8.91
CA THR A 137 14.68 -16.27 8.54
C THR A 137 14.88 -15.20 9.61
N LYS A 138 14.12 -15.25 10.72
CA LYS A 138 14.18 -14.29 11.83
C LYS A 138 15.59 -14.04 12.36
N THR A 139 16.38 -15.09 12.58
CA THR A 139 17.75 -14.98 13.13
C THR A 139 18.85 -15.01 12.06
N ASP A 140 18.48 -15.20 10.78
CA ASP A 140 19.39 -15.27 9.65
C ASP A 140 19.13 -14.11 8.70
N ARG A 141 19.96 -13.07 8.84
CA ARG A 141 19.81 -11.82 8.07
C ARG A 141 19.95 -12.05 6.56
N ASP A 142 20.88 -12.90 6.14
CA ASP A 142 21.14 -13.10 4.71
C ASP A 142 19.95 -13.84 4.08
N ALA A 143 19.48 -14.90 4.73
CA ALA A 143 18.27 -15.61 4.30
C ALA A 143 17.02 -14.71 4.32
N ARG A 144 16.93 -13.77 5.26
CA ARG A 144 15.85 -12.79 5.32
C ARG A 144 15.92 -11.79 4.18
N ASN A 145 17.10 -11.25 3.89
CA ASN A 145 17.29 -10.32 2.77
C ASN A 145 16.95 -11.00 1.44
N GLU A 146 17.34 -12.27 1.25
CA GLU A 146 16.92 -13.03 0.07
C GLU A 146 15.40 -13.22 -0.01
N GLN A 147 14.74 -13.46 1.13
CA GLN A 147 13.29 -13.58 1.17
C GLN A 147 12.60 -12.26 0.81
N LEU A 148 13.08 -11.13 1.35
CA LEU A 148 12.58 -9.79 1.02
C LEU A 148 12.77 -9.46 -0.46
N MET A 149 13.96 -9.72 -1.02
CA MET A 149 14.22 -9.57 -2.46
C MET A 149 13.26 -10.41 -3.31
N ARG A 150 12.99 -11.65 -2.90
CA ARG A 150 12.02 -12.53 -3.60
C ARG A 150 10.59 -11.99 -3.54
N LEU A 151 10.16 -11.46 -2.40
CA LEU A 151 8.85 -10.83 -2.26
C LEU A 151 8.73 -9.58 -3.13
N GLY A 152 9.70 -8.66 -3.06
CA GLY A 152 9.71 -7.45 -3.89
C GLY A 152 9.73 -7.77 -5.39
N ALA A 153 10.54 -8.74 -5.82
CA ALA A 153 10.58 -9.19 -7.21
C ALA A 153 9.24 -9.80 -7.69
N ALA A 154 8.53 -10.53 -6.81
CA ALA A 154 7.22 -11.07 -7.12
C ALA A 154 6.18 -9.97 -7.34
N GLU A 155 6.17 -8.94 -6.49
CA GLU A 155 5.27 -7.77 -6.64
C GLU A 155 5.60 -6.97 -7.91
N ALA A 156 6.88 -6.75 -8.21
CA ALA A 156 7.32 -6.09 -9.44
C ALA A 156 6.91 -6.86 -10.70
N ARG A 157 7.05 -8.19 -10.70
CA ARG A 157 6.60 -9.05 -11.80
C ARG A 157 5.08 -8.95 -11.99
N LEU A 158 4.31 -9.02 -10.89
CA LEU A 158 2.86 -8.86 -10.95
C LEU A 158 2.44 -7.49 -11.50
N LEU A 159 3.13 -6.42 -11.08
CA LEU A 159 2.89 -5.07 -11.58
C LEU A 159 3.19 -4.98 -13.07
N THR A 160 4.29 -5.58 -13.53
CA THR A 160 4.64 -5.66 -14.96
C THR A 160 3.53 -6.35 -15.76
N ASP A 161 3.07 -7.50 -15.29
CA ASP A 161 2.00 -8.28 -15.94
C ASP A 161 0.69 -7.47 -16.03
N LYS A 162 0.34 -6.71 -14.97
CA LYS A 162 -0.85 -5.84 -14.97
C LYS A 162 -0.70 -4.65 -15.92
N LEU A 163 0.44 -3.97 -15.89
CA LEU A 163 0.70 -2.81 -16.74
C LEU A 163 0.69 -3.17 -18.23
N ALA A 164 1.14 -4.38 -18.58
CA ALA A 164 1.04 -4.88 -19.95
C ALA A 164 -0.43 -5.09 -20.43
N ALA A 165 -1.38 -5.19 -19.50
CA ALA A 165 -2.80 -5.36 -19.78
C ALA A 165 -3.62 -4.06 -19.64
N VAL A 166 -2.97 -2.92 -19.33
CA VAL A 166 -3.65 -1.62 -19.21
C VAL A 166 -4.09 -1.14 -20.59
N GLU A 167 -5.39 -0.86 -20.76
CA GLU A 167 -5.88 -0.11 -21.91
C GLU A 167 -5.43 1.35 -21.81
N GLN A 168 -5.17 2.00 -22.95
CA GLN A 168 -4.74 3.39 -22.94
C GLN A 168 -5.83 4.31 -22.38
N THR A 169 -5.57 4.84 -21.19
CA THR A 169 -6.32 5.94 -20.57
C THR A 169 -5.38 7.12 -20.33
N PRO A 170 -5.88 8.37 -20.34
CA PRO A 170 -5.08 9.55 -20.00
C PRO A 170 -4.35 9.44 -18.66
N GLU A 171 -4.97 8.77 -17.68
CA GLU A 171 -4.45 8.61 -16.34
C GLU A 171 -4.35 7.14 -15.94
N LEU A 172 -3.30 6.84 -15.18
CA LEU A 172 -3.08 5.57 -14.50
C LEU A 172 -2.91 5.81 -13.00
N LEU A 173 -3.74 5.16 -12.21
CA LEU A 173 -3.64 5.13 -10.76
C LEU A 173 -3.04 3.79 -10.31
N VAL A 174 -1.96 3.84 -9.54
CA VAL A 174 -1.29 2.65 -9.01
C VAL A 174 -1.43 2.62 -7.50
N LEU A 175 -2.00 1.55 -6.95
CA LEU A 175 -2.04 1.30 -5.52
C LEU A 175 -0.90 0.36 -5.13
N THR A 176 -0.08 0.74 -4.16
CA THR A 176 0.87 -0.15 -3.52
C THR A 176 1.07 0.27 -2.07
N HIS A 177 1.37 -0.64 -1.16
CA HIS A 177 1.60 -0.27 0.23
C HIS A 177 2.99 0.32 0.42
N VAL A 178 4.03 -0.33 -0.10
CA VAL A 178 5.43 0.08 0.14
C VAL A 178 5.89 1.13 -0.87
N PRO A 179 6.50 2.25 -0.44
CA PRO A 179 7.07 3.26 -1.33
C PRO A 179 8.01 2.65 -2.39
N PRO A 180 7.85 2.97 -3.68
CA PRO A 180 8.68 2.42 -4.74
C PRO A 180 10.05 3.10 -4.89
N TYR A 181 10.28 4.22 -4.20
CA TYR A 181 11.53 4.99 -4.25
C TYR A 181 11.94 5.45 -2.85
N PRO A 182 13.25 5.49 -2.51
CA PRO A 182 13.73 6.00 -1.23
C PRO A 182 13.25 7.43 -0.96
N GLU A 183 13.18 8.27 -2.00
CA GLU A 183 12.73 9.67 -1.91
C GLU A 183 11.24 9.81 -1.55
N ALA A 184 10.45 8.76 -1.81
CA ALA A 184 9.04 8.68 -1.42
C ALA A 184 8.85 8.01 -0.05
N CYS A 185 9.91 7.44 0.55
CA CYS A 185 9.87 6.86 1.89
C CYS A 185 10.03 7.98 2.92
N VAL A 186 8.93 8.52 3.42
CA VAL A 186 8.90 9.71 4.29
C VAL A 186 8.40 9.35 5.68
N TYR A 187 9.05 9.87 6.72
CA TYR A 187 8.63 9.76 8.12
C TYR A 187 8.84 11.11 8.82
N ASP A 188 7.88 11.56 9.63
CA ASP A 188 7.95 12.82 10.39
C ASP A 188 8.29 14.06 9.53
N GLY A 189 7.85 14.07 8.26
CA GLY A 189 8.09 15.15 7.31
C GLY A 189 9.45 15.12 6.60
N GLU A 190 10.29 14.12 6.87
CA GLU A 190 11.62 13.97 6.25
C GLU A 190 11.76 12.63 5.53
N GLN A 191 12.70 12.56 4.57
CA GLN A 191 13.05 11.29 3.95
C GLN A 191 13.66 10.34 4.98
N SER A 192 13.23 9.09 4.95
CA SER A 192 13.73 8.05 5.85
C SER A 192 15.22 7.79 5.59
N GLY A 193 15.99 7.70 6.66
CA GLY A 193 17.42 7.44 6.57
C GLY A 193 17.76 6.04 6.04
N PRO A 194 19.01 5.81 5.60
CA PRO A 194 19.46 4.54 5.03
C PRO A 194 19.27 3.32 5.95
N ALA A 195 19.17 3.50 7.26
CA ALA A 195 18.91 2.42 8.20
C ALA A 195 17.50 1.80 8.05
N TRP A 196 16.56 2.52 7.43
CA TRP A 196 15.15 2.15 7.30
C TRP A 196 14.78 1.75 5.87
N THR A 197 15.28 2.47 4.87
CA THR A 197 14.92 2.25 3.46
C THR A 197 15.04 0.82 2.92
N PRO A 198 15.95 -0.07 3.41
CA PRO A 198 15.95 -1.46 2.92
C PRO A 198 14.63 -2.20 3.17
N TRP A 199 13.90 -1.81 4.22
CA TRP A 199 12.68 -2.48 4.69
C TRP A 199 11.41 -1.69 4.36
N PHE A 200 11.56 -0.41 4.00
CA PHE A 200 10.47 0.51 3.73
C PHE A 200 10.41 0.96 2.28
N THR A 201 11.22 0.38 1.40
CA THR A 201 11.23 0.73 -0.02
C THR A 201 11.30 -0.53 -0.88
N CYS A 202 10.54 -0.52 -1.98
CA CYS A 202 10.56 -1.57 -2.99
C CYS A 202 11.18 -1.04 -4.28
N ILE A 203 12.50 -1.15 -4.42
CA ILE A 203 13.21 -0.72 -5.63
C ILE A 203 12.70 -1.45 -6.88
N ALA A 204 12.35 -2.73 -6.74
CA ALA A 204 11.85 -3.55 -7.83
C ALA A 204 10.57 -2.98 -8.47
N THR A 205 9.61 -2.50 -7.67
CA THR A 205 8.39 -1.89 -8.22
C THR A 205 8.68 -0.51 -8.83
N GLY A 206 9.58 0.27 -8.23
CA GLY A 206 10.04 1.54 -8.80
C GLY A 206 10.67 1.39 -10.19
N GLU A 207 11.51 0.37 -10.39
CA GLU A 207 12.11 0.10 -11.71
C GLU A 207 11.05 -0.21 -12.80
N VAL A 208 10.00 -0.95 -12.44
CA VAL A 208 8.87 -1.26 -13.33
C VAL A 208 8.09 0.00 -13.68
N LEU A 209 7.81 0.84 -12.69
CA LEU A 209 7.11 2.12 -12.88
C LEU A 209 7.90 3.08 -13.76
N ASP A 210 9.21 3.20 -13.54
CA ASP A 210 10.11 4.00 -14.37
C ASP A 210 10.08 3.55 -15.84
N ALA A 211 10.18 2.24 -16.08
CA ALA A 211 10.16 1.68 -17.44
C ALA A 211 8.81 1.96 -18.13
N TYR A 212 7.70 1.75 -17.42
CA TYR A 212 6.36 2.01 -17.93
C TYR A 212 6.13 3.50 -18.21
N ALA A 213 6.48 4.39 -17.28
CA ALA A 213 6.30 5.83 -17.44
C ALA A 213 7.10 6.39 -18.63
N LYS A 214 8.33 5.91 -18.84
CA LYS A 214 9.18 6.31 -19.98
C LYS A 214 8.62 5.87 -21.33
N SER A 215 7.93 4.72 -21.37
CA SER A 215 7.28 4.21 -22.59
C SER A 215 5.91 4.84 -22.85
N HIS A 216 5.32 5.52 -21.86
CA HIS A 216 4.01 6.16 -21.94
C HIS A 216 4.06 7.64 -21.50
N PRO A 217 4.89 8.49 -22.14
CA PRO A 217 5.15 9.85 -21.68
C PRO A 217 3.92 10.77 -21.67
N ALA A 218 2.87 10.42 -22.42
CA ALA A 218 1.62 11.17 -22.47
C ALA A 218 0.60 10.75 -21.39
N GLN A 219 0.79 9.61 -20.74
CA GLN A 219 -0.09 9.13 -19.68
C GLN A 219 0.42 9.67 -18.34
N ARG A 220 -0.47 10.31 -17.56
CA ARG A 220 -0.16 10.75 -16.20
C ARG A 220 -0.33 9.58 -15.25
N ILE A 221 0.69 9.31 -14.44
CA ILE A 221 0.75 8.18 -13.54
C ILE A 221 0.86 8.71 -12.11
N THR A 222 -0.09 8.31 -11.28
CA THR A 222 -0.10 8.62 -9.85
C THR A 222 0.02 7.31 -9.08
N VAL A 223 1.02 7.21 -8.21
CA VAL A 223 1.17 6.09 -7.28
C VAL A 223 0.73 6.54 -5.90
N LEU A 224 -0.16 5.79 -5.26
CA LEU A 224 -0.56 5.98 -3.87
C LEU A 224 0.09 4.88 -3.02
N CYS A 225 0.77 5.27 -1.95
CA CYS A 225 1.43 4.35 -1.02
C CYS A 225 1.47 4.81 0.43
N GLY A 226 1.86 3.94 1.36
CA GLY A 226 1.88 4.18 2.80
C GLY A 226 3.16 3.67 3.45
N HIS A 227 3.03 2.88 4.52
CA HIS A 227 4.09 2.10 5.22
C HIS A 227 5.11 2.93 5.99
N SER A 228 5.60 4.02 5.42
CA SER A 228 6.65 4.85 6.05
C SER A 228 6.09 5.84 7.08
N HIS A 229 4.77 5.91 7.25
CA HIS A 229 4.05 6.69 8.27
C HIS A 229 4.22 8.22 8.19
N GLY A 230 4.83 8.76 7.14
CA GLY A 230 4.93 10.19 6.89
C GLY A 230 4.21 10.60 5.60
N ILE A 231 3.62 11.79 5.62
CA ILE A 231 2.96 12.37 4.45
C ILE A 231 4.02 12.98 3.52
N GLY A 232 3.99 12.62 2.24
CA GLY A 232 4.93 13.14 1.25
C GLY A 232 4.42 13.06 -0.19
N SER A 233 5.04 13.84 -1.07
CA SER A 233 4.95 13.67 -2.52
C SER A 233 6.33 13.74 -3.15
N TYR A 234 6.56 12.88 -4.13
CA TYR A 234 7.80 12.81 -4.88
C TYR A 234 7.51 12.71 -6.38
N GLN A 235 7.98 13.71 -7.13
CA GLN A 235 7.92 13.72 -8.59
C GLN A 235 9.13 12.98 -9.16
N ARG A 236 8.94 11.74 -9.61
CA ARG A 236 10.01 10.89 -10.16
C ARG A 236 10.34 11.24 -11.62
N LEU A 237 9.32 11.41 -12.45
CA LEU A 237 9.41 11.82 -13.88
C LEU A 237 8.30 12.83 -14.17
N PRO A 238 8.34 13.59 -15.28
CA PRO A 238 7.29 14.58 -15.61
C PRO A 238 5.86 14.03 -15.60
N ASN A 239 5.68 12.73 -15.85
CA ASN A 239 4.40 12.04 -15.88
C ASN A 239 4.22 11.00 -14.77
N LEU A 240 5.13 10.92 -13.79
CA LEU A 240 5.06 9.94 -12.70
C LEU A 240 5.26 10.63 -11.35
N GLU A 241 4.18 10.71 -10.58
CA GLU A 241 4.15 11.22 -9.20
C GLU A 241 3.88 10.07 -8.23
N VAL A 242 4.57 10.06 -7.09
CA VAL A 242 4.28 9.20 -5.95
C VAL A 242 3.76 10.05 -4.80
N LYS A 243 2.61 9.68 -4.25
CA LYS A 243 2.06 10.24 -3.01
C LYS A 243 2.16 9.18 -1.92
N THR A 244 2.76 9.57 -0.81
CA THR A 244 2.92 8.73 0.39
C THR A 244 2.00 9.27 1.46
N GLY A 245 1.08 8.43 1.93
CA GLY A 245 0.18 8.71 3.03
C GLY A 245 0.81 8.29 4.36
N GLY A 246 0.35 8.90 5.43
CA GLY A 246 0.86 8.68 6.77
C GLY A 246 0.22 9.64 7.74
N TRP A 247 0.99 10.13 8.72
CA TRP A 247 0.53 11.13 9.67
C TRP A 247 1.30 12.45 9.53
N PRO A 248 0.69 13.57 9.97
CA PRO A 248 1.43 14.82 10.12
C PRO A 248 2.60 14.64 11.09
N PRO A 249 3.66 15.47 10.95
CA PRO A 249 4.78 15.44 11.88
C PRO A 249 4.34 15.52 13.34
N HIS A 250 5.00 14.75 14.18
CA HIS A 250 4.79 14.69 15.63
C HIS A 250 3.42 14.17 16.10
N VAL A 251 2.64 13.53 15.22
CA VAL A 251 1.39 12.86 15.57
C VAL A 251 1.62 11.35 15.73
N GLU A 252 1.19 10.78 16.85
CA GLU A 252 1.19 9.33 17.04
C GLU A 252 0.09 8.67 16.19
N GLY A 253 0.50 7.80 15.26
CA GLY A 253 -0.40 7.29 14.23
C GLY A 253 -1.37 6.20 14.69
N TYR A 254 -0.90 5.24 15.49
CA TYR A 254 -1.73 4.13 15.96
C TYR A 254 -2.91 4.62 16.82
N GLY A 255 -4.11 4.16 16.49
CA GLY A 255 -5.34 4.60 17.16
C GLY A 255 -5.87 5.96 16.68
N ASN A 256 -5.14 6.66 15.80
CA ASN A 256 -5.52 7.96 15.24
C ASN A 256 -5.51 7.93 13.69
N PRO A 257 -6.24 7.02 13.03
CA PRO A 257 -6.25 6.97 11.57
C PRO A 257 -6.83 8.25 10.98
N ILE A 258 -6.33 8.62 9.81
CA ILE A 258 -6.74 9.82 9.09
C ILE A 258 -7.18 9.49 7.67
N VAL A 259 -8.03 10.35 7.12
CA VAL A 259 -8.26 10.40 5.68
C VAL A 259 -7.04 11.08 5.05
N GLN A 260 -6.41 10.44 4.07
CA GLN A 260 -5.20 10.96 3.44
C GLN A 260 -5.54 12.04 2.42
N ALA A 261 -6.50 11.74 1.54
CA ALA A 261 -7.04 12.68 0.55
C ALA A 261 -8.38 12.19 0.01
N THR A 262 -9.18 13.11 -0.52
CA THR A 262 -10.32 12.80 -1.38
C THR A 262 -10.11 13.46 -2.73
N PHE A 263 -10.16 12.66 -3.80
CA PHE A 263 -9.95 13.10 -5.17
C PHE A 263 -11.28 13.20 -5.92
N GLU A 264 -11.43 14.26 -6.70
CA GLU A 264 -12.48 14.37 -7.72
C GLU A 264 -11.93 13.83 -9.04
N ILE A 265 -12.44 12.68 -9.48
CA ILE A 265 -11.95 11.91 -10.62
C ILE A 265 -13.05 11.43 -11.57
#